data_AF-A0A1N6F5S0-F1
#
_entry.id   AF-A0A1N6F5S0-F1
#
_cell.length_a   1.000
_cell.length_b   1.000
_cell.length_c   1.000
_cell.angle_alpha   90.00
_cell.angle_beta   90.00
_cell.angle_gamma   90.00
#
_symmetry.space_group_name_H-M   'P 1'
#
loop_
_entity.id
_entity.type
_entity.pdbx_description
1 polymer ?
#
loop_
_entity_poly.entity_id
_entity_poly.type
_entity_poly.pdbx_seq_one_letter_code
_entity_poly.pdbx_strand_id
1 'polypeptide(L)'
;MLKIYNTLTRKKEAFIPIEEGKVRMYVCGPTVYNYIHIGNARSTVAFDTVRRYLEYRGYDVNYVSNFTDVDDKIIRAAKELNLTAPEVADKFIEAYHADTHALGVEEACHHPRVMENIPEIIDFIAVLIKKEYAYEVDGDVYYRTRKFENYGKLSDISIDELEVGASNRLNAQENNKKEDPLDFALWKSAKADEISWESPWGAGRPGWHIECSVMATKYLGDTIDIHAGGQDLTFPHHENEIAQSEAKTGHPFAHYWMHNGFVTMDNEKMSKSLGNFVLVHDIIKKVDPQILRFFMATTQYRRPISYSETTIEEARANLTKLKMAFDNVTYRLKDAVATGEDDQEQFDQFNQFKENFIKEMDDDFNSANGITVIYEMAKAMNIYSERSIVSKSVLEAMLDQFQELIRIFGIVFEETALLDETVEQLIEERNAARAAKDFQRSDEIRDQLKEEGIILDDTPQGTRWRRGQ
;
A
#
# COMPACT_ATOMS: atom_id res chain seq x y z
N MET A 1 4.72 22.55 0.99
CA MET A 1 4.93 22.03 2.36
C MET A 1 3.93 20.92 2.55
N LEU A 2 4.41 19.73 2.88
CA LEU A 2 3.58 18.56 3.07
C LEU A 2 2.56 18.78 4.20
N LYS A 3 1.32 18.42 3.93
CA LYS A 3 0.24 18.33 4.91
C LYS A 3 -0.29 16.91 4.95
N ILE A 4 -0.65 16.44 6.13
CA ILE A 4 -1.22 15.12 6.35
C ILE A 4 -2.57 15.28 7.03
N TYR A 5 -3.60 14.59 6.56
CA TYR A 5 -4.85 14.48 7.29
C TYR A 5 -4.64 13.59 8.52
N ASN A 6 -4.71 14.20 9.70
CA ASN A 6 -4.53 13.50 10.96
C ASN A 6 -5.88 13.02 11.48
N THR A 7 -6.10 11.70 11.58
CA THR A 7 -7.35 11.15 12.11
C THR A 7 -7.63 11.64 13.52
N LEU A 8 -6.60 11.85 14.35
CA LEU A 8 -6.77 12.31 15.72
C LEU A 8 -7.38 13.71 15.82
N THR A 9 -7.10 14.61 14.87
CA THR A 9 -7.59 16.01 14.90
C THR A 9 -8.63 16.31 13.82
N ARG A 10 -8.84 15.36 12.89
CA ARG A 10 -9.79 15.43 11.76
C ARG A 10 -9.52 16.60 10.82
N LYS A 11 -8.25 17.01 10.69
CA LYS A 11 -7.81 18.15 9.87
C LYS A 11 -6.52 17.80 9.13
N LYS A 12 -6.27 18.51 8.03
CA LYS A 12 -4.95 18.50 7.37
C LYS A 12 -4.01 19.41 8.16
N GLU A 13 -2.91 18.85 8.63
CA GLU A 13 -1.90 19.51 9.44
C GLU A 13 -0.57 19.55 8.69
N ALA A 14 0.23 20.59 8.91
CA ALA A 14 1.59 20.61 8.40
C ALA A 14 2.37 19.42 8.98
N PHE A 15 3.09 18.68 8.13
CA PHE A 15 3.96 17.61 8.59
C PHE A 15 5.26 18.19 9.14
N ILE A 16 5.54 17.90 10.41
CA ILE A 16 6.76 18.30 11.12
C ILE A 16 7.30 17.03 11.79
N PRO A 17 8.42 16.48 11.32
CA PRO A 17 8.99 15.29 11.94
C PRO A 17 9.57 15.60 13.33
N ILE A 18 9.64 14.59 14.18
CA ILE A 18 10.28 14.62 15.50
C ILE A 18 11.76 14.95 15.36
N GLU A 19 12.41 14.41 14.33
CA GLU A 19 13.82 14.67 13.99
C GLU A 19 13.90 15.18 12.54
N GLU A 20 14.56 16.31 12.33
CA GLU A 20 14.65 16.94 11.01
C GLU A 20 15.23 15.95 9.97
N GLY A 21 14.52 15.80 8.85
CA GLY A 21 14.92 14.91 7.75
C GLY A 21 14.65 13.42 7.98
N LYS A 22 14.11 12.99 9.13
CA LYS A 22 13.80 11.58 9.41
C LYS A 22 12.32 11.36 9.70
N VAL A 23 11.81 10.18 9.35
CA VAL A 23 10.41 9.80 9.63
C VAL A 23 10.35 8.41 10.24
N ARG A 24 9.73 8.31 11.41
CA ARG A 24 9.43 7.06 12.12
C ARG A 24 7.98 6.67 11.81
N MET A 25 7.82 5.68 10.94
CA MET A 25 6.51 5.29 10.42
C MET A 25 6.20 3.84 10.80
N TYR A 26 5.12 3.63 11.55
CA TYR A 26 4.61 2.29 11.87
C TYR A 26 3.30 2.04 11.12
N VAL A 27 3.19 0.88 10.46
CA VAL A 27 1.96 0.45 9.77
C VAL A 27 1.58 -0.95 10.24
N CYS A 28 0.41 -1.11 10.83
CA CYS A 28 -0.06 -2.43 11.28
C CYS A 28 -0.13 -3.41 10.10
N GLY A 29 0.61 -4.51 10.21
CA GLY A 29 0.67 -5.51 9.15
C GLY A 29 -0.39 -6.61 9.28
N PRO A 30 -0.28 -7.69 8.50
CA PRO A 30 -1.33 -8.70 8.40
C PRO A 30 -1.25 -9.75 9.51
N THR A 31 -2.40 -10.36 9.80
CA THR A 31 -2.44 -11.67 10.47
C THR A 31 -2.14 -12.78 9.48
N VAL A 32 -1.07 -13.53 9.70
CA VAL A 32 -0.50 -14.50 8.73
C VAL A 32 -1.10 -15.90 8.87
N TYR A 33 -2.42 -15.99 8.66
CA TYR A 33 -3.17 -17.26 8.71
C TYR A 33 -3.72 -17.71 7.36
N ASN A 34 -3.64 -16.86 6.34
CA ASN A 34 -4.11 -17.12 4.98
C ASN A 34 -3.49 -16.10 4.00
N TYR A 35 -3.68 -16.29 2.69
CA TYR A 35 -3.37 -15.30 1.66
C TYR A 35 -4.11 -13.97 1.90
N ILE A 36 -3.47 -12.88 1.49
CA ILE A 36 -4.05 -11.55 1.55
C ILE A 36 -5.09 -11.35 0.43
N HIS A 37 -6.12 -10.57 0.73
CA HIS A 37 -7.09 -10.11 -0.26
C HIS A 37 -6.79 -8.68 -0.69
N ILE A 38 -7.45 -8.22 -1.77
CA ILE A 38 -7.27 -6.86 -2.32
C ILE A 38 -7.49 -5.77 -1.25
N GLY A 39 -8.44 -5.98 -0.33
CA GLY A 39 -8.60 -5.08 0.83
C GLY A 39 -7.35 -4.92 1.71
N ASN A 40 -6.58 -5.98 1.95
CA ASN A 40 -5.31 -5.88 2.69
C ASN A 40 -4.25 -5.20 1.82
N ALA A 41 -4.16 -5.60 0.55
CA ALA A 41 -3.21 -5.02 -0.40
C ALA A 41 -3.38 -3.51 -0.56
N ARG A 42 -4.62 -3.00 -0.49
CA ARG A 42 -4.91 -1.56 -0.52
C ARG A 42 -4.14 -0.79 0.55
N SER A 43 -4.07 -1.32 1.76
CA SER A 43 -3.35 -0.68 2.86
C SER A 43 -1.85 -0.66 2.58
N THR A 44 -1.29 -1.83 2.24
CA THR A 44 0.13 -1.98 1.88
C THR A 44 0.53 -1.02 0.74
N VAL A 45 -0.25 -1.00 -0.34
CA VAL A 45 0.00 -0.17 -1.52
C VAL A 45 -0.14 1.32 -1.24
N ALA A 46 -1.13 1.71 -0.43
CA ALA A 46 -1.30 3.11 -0.03
C ALA A 46 -0.09 3.62 0.76
N PHE A 47 0.37 2.85 1.76
CA PHE A 47 1.46 3.28 2.62
C PHE A 47 2.85 3.11 1.99
N ASP A 48 3.01 2.19 1.03
CA ASP A 48 4.16 2.18 0.12
C ASP A 48 4.22 3.47 -0.73
N THR A 49 3.09 3.93 -1.26
CA THR A 49 3.03 5.20 -2.03
C THR A 49 3.35 6.42 -1.16
N VAL A 50 2.87 6.42 0.10
CA VAL A 50 3.21 7.45 1.10
C VAL A 50 4.71 7.44 1.39
N ARG A 51 5.28 6.27 1.68
CA ARG A 51 6.72 6.11 1.95
C ARG A 51 7.56 6.60 0.78
N ARG A 52 7.27 6.13 -0.45
CA ARG A 52 7.98 6.55 -1.67
C ARG A 52 7.93 8.06 -1.88
N TYR A 53 6.78 8.70 -1.57
CA TYR A 53 6.69 10.16 -1.66
C TYR A 53 7.52 10.87 -0.59
N LEU A 54 7.54 10.37 0.64
CA LEU A 54 8.41 10.91 1.70
C LEU A 54 9.89 10.81 1.32
N GLU A 55 10.32 9.66 0.82
CA GLU A 55 11.70 9.45 0.34
C GLU A 55 12.03 10.37 -0.84
N TYR A 56 11.11 10.51 -1.81
CA TYR A 56 11.24 11.48 -2.91
C TYR A 56 11.38 12.93 -2.40
N ARG A 57 10.74 13.27 -1.28
CA ARG A 57 10.87 14.58 -0.63
C ARG A 57 12.14 14.74 0.20
N GLY A 58 13.01 13.73 0.23
CA GLY A 58 14.32 13.76 0.86
C GLY A 58 14.33 13.28 2.31
N TYR A 59 13.27 12.64 2.79
CA TYR A 59 13.23 12.06 4.13
C TYR A 59 13.90 10.68 4.17
N ASP A 60 14.63 10.41 5.25
CA ASP A 60 15.04 9.06 5.65
C ASP A 60 13.91 8.40 6.45
N VAL A 61 13.23 7.43 5.85
CA VAL A 61 12.01 6.82 6.41
C VAL A 61 12.34 5.47 7.04
N ASN A 62 12.30 5.39 8.37
CA ASN A 62 12.29 4.12 9.09
C ASN A 62 10.85 3.58 9.14
N TYR A 63 10.51 2.76 8.13
CA TYR A 63 9.20 2.16 7.94
C TYR A 63 9.16 0.76 8.57
N VAL A 64 8.30 0.56 9.58
CA VAL A 64 8.14 -0.72 10.29
C VAL A 64 6.72 -1.25 10.09
N SER A 65 6.59 -2.53 9.75
CA SER A 65 5.29 -3.20 9.68
C SER A 65 5.37 -4.62 10.20
N ASN A 66 4.61 -4.92 11.26
CA ASN A 66 4.70 -6.20 11.94
C ASN A 66 4.03 -7.36 11.17
N PHE A 67 4.35 -8.59 11.57
CA PHE A 67 3.49 -9.74 11.30
C PHE A 67 2.81 -10.19 12.58
N THR A 68 1.47 -10.20 12.57
CA THR A 68 0.69 -10.84 13.63
C THR A 68 0.71 -12.34 13.42
N ASP A 69 1.67 -13.02 14.05
CA ASP A 69 1.86 -14.46 13.95
C ASP A 69 1.34 -15.25 15.17
N VAL A 70 0.67 -14.56 16.11
CA VAL A 70 -0.03 -15.16 17.25
C VAL A 70 -1.48 -14.66 17.30
N ASP A 71 -2.43 -15.50 16.87
CA ASP A 71 -3.86 -15.16 16.88
C ASP A 71 -4.74 -16.42 16.87
N ASP A 72 -6.00 -16.28 17.29
CA ASP A 72 -7.01 -17.35 17.26
C ASP A 72 -7.21 -17.92 15.85
N LYS A 73 -7.09 -17.07 14.82
CA LYS A 73 -7.20 -17.49 13.41
C LYS A 73 -6.03 -18.37 12.98
N ILE A 74 -4.82 -18.13 13.50
CA ILE A 74 -3.64 -18.95 13.19
C ILE A 74 -3.77 -20.32 13.83
N ILE A 75 -4.19 -20.37 15.10
CA ILE A 75 -4.46 -21.64 15.81
C ILE A 75 -5.52 -22.46 15.05
N ARG A 76 -6.56 -21.81 14.55
CA ARG A 76 -7.59 -22.47 13.72
C ARG A 76 -7.02 -22.98 12.39
N ALA A 77 -6.29 -22.14 11.66
CA ALA A 77 -5.67 -22.50 10.40
C ALA A 77 -4.66 -23.65 10.56
N ALA A 78 -3.91 -23.68 11.65
CA ALA A 78 -2.98 -24.77 12.01
C ALA A 78 -3.72 -26.11 12.11
N LYS A 79 -4.87 -26.13 12.79
CA LYS A 79 -5.73 -27.32 12.88
C LYS A 79 -6.30 -27.73 11.52
N GLU A 80 -6.77 -26.77 10.71
CA GLU A 80 -7.34 -27.03 9.38
C GLU A 80 -6.31 -27.55 8.37
N LEU A 81 -5.08 -27.05 8.43
CA LEU A 81 -3.98 -27.40 7.52
C LEU A 81 -3.13 -28.58 8.01
N ASN A 82 -3.40 -29.08 9.22
CA ASN A 82 -2.57 -30.08 9.89
C ASN A 82 -1.08 -29.66 9.97
N LEU A 83 -0.85 -28.41 10.39
CA LEU A 83 0.45 -27.77 10.59
C LEU A 83 0.52 -27.21 12.01
N THR A 84 1.72 -26.86 12.48
CA THR A 84 1.90 -26.05 13.69
C THR A 84 1.62 -24.57 13.41
N ALA A 85 1.31 -23.79 14.45
CA ALA A 85 1.10 -22.34 14.30
C ALA A 85 2.30 -21.60 13.69
N PRO A 86 3.57 -21.89 14.07
CA PRO A 86 4.74 -21.33 13.40
C PRO A 86 4.84 -21.70 11.92
N GLU A 87 4.58 -22.96 11.55
CA GLU A 87 4.60 -23.39 10.14
C GLU A 87 3.52 -22.70 9.29
N VAL A 88 2.33 -22.45 9.87
CA VAL A 88 1.29 -21.66 9.21
C VAL A 88 1.76 -20.22 9.01
N ALA A 89 2.31 -19.60 10.05
CA ALA A 89 2.81 -18.23 9.97
C ALA A 89 3.89 -18.10 8.90
N ASP A 90 4.91 -18.94 8.92
CA ASP A 90 6.03 -18.91 7.97
C ASP A 90 5.54 -19.07 6.52
N LYS A 91 4.63 -20.03 6.29
CA LYS A 91 4.00 -20.25 4.98
C LYS A 91 3.29 -19.00 4.45
N PHE A 92 2.53 -18.31 5.30
CA PHE A 92 1.76 -17.15 4.87
C PHE A 92 2.54 -15.83 4.91
N ILE A 93 3.66 -15.76 5.64
CA ILE A 93 4.67 -14.71 5.49
C ILE A 93 5.31 -14.80 4.10
N GLU A 94 5.75 -16.00 3.68
CA GLU A 94 6.32 -16.21 2.34
C GLU A 94 5.30 -15.84 1.25
N ALA A 95 4.05 -16.27 1.41
CA ALA A 95 2.98 -15.91 0.49
C ALA A 95 2.70 -14.41 0.46
N TYR A 96 2.72 -13.74 1.63
CA TYR A 96 2.57 -12.29 1.71
C TYR A 96 3.65 -11.57 0.91
N HIS A 97 4.93 -11.93 1.09
CA HIS A 97 6.03 -11.34 0.34
C HIS A 97 5.90 -11.58 -1.16
N ALA A 98 5.53 -12.80 -1.58
CA ALA A 98 5.32 -13.08 -3.00
C ALA A 98 4.22 -12.19 -3.61
N ASP A 99 3.09 -12.06 -2.92
CA ASP A 99 1.95 -11.25 -3.36
C ASP A 99 2.29 -9.74 -3.38
N THR A 100 2.96 -9.21 -2.36
CA THR A 100 3.31 -7.78 -2.28
C THR A 100 4.46 -7.38 -3.19
N HIS A 101 5.48 -8.23 -3.35
CA HIS A 101 6.55 -8.01 -4.33
C HIS A 101 6.01 -8.00 -5.76
N ALA A 102 5.06 -8.89 -6.09
CA ALA A 102 4.40 -8.86 -7.39
C ALA A 102 3.72 -7.50 -7.64
N LEU A 103 3.14 -6.88 -6.61
CA LEU A 103 2.53 -5.56 -6.67
C LEU A 103 3.55 -4.39 -6.63
N GLY A 104 4.86 -4.66 -6.64
CA GLY A 104 5.90 -3.62 -6.62
C GLY A 104 6.01 -2.86 -5.28
N VAL A 105 5.56 -3.45 -4.19
CA VAL A 105 5.71 -2.90 -2.84
C VAL A 105 7.14 -3.11 -2.36
N GLU A 106 7.75 -2.08 -1.77
CA GLU A 106 9.07 -2.20 -1.15
C GLU A 106 9.01 -2.85 0.23
N GLU A 107 10.06 -3.60 0.57
CA GLU A 107 10.15 -4.23 1.88
C GLU A 107 10.27 -3.18 3.00
N ALA A 108 9.62 -3.42 4.13
CA ALA A 108 9.77 -2.57 5.30
C ALA A 108 11.21 -2.62 5.80
N CYS A 109 11.66 -1.56 6.51
CA CYS A 109 12.95 -1.59 7.19
C CYS A 109 13.00 -2.73 8.21
N HIS A 110 11.86 -3.01 8.87
CA HIS A 110 11.70 -4.13 9.78
C HIS A 110 10.31 -4.75 9.71
N HIS A 111 10.27 -6.09 9.81
CA HIS A 111 9.07 -6.90 9.94
C HIS A 111 9.04 -7.68 11.27
N PRO A 112 8.86 -7.01 12.42
CA PRO A 112 8.88 -7.69 13.71
C PRO A 112 7.72 -8.67 13.84
N ARG A 113 8.01 -9.84 14.41
CA ARG A 113 7.02 -10.90 14.68
C ARG A 113 6.61 -10.89 16.15
N VAL A 114 5.36 -11.27 16.44
CA VAL A 114 4.85 -11.32 17.82
C VAL A 114 5.58 -12.38 18.62
N MET A 115 5.79 -13.57 18.04
CA MET A 115 6.50 -14.68 18.71
C MET A 115 7.94 -14.31 19.13
N GLU A 116 8.57 -13.34 18.47
CA GLU A 116 9.94 -12.88 18.74
C GLU A 116 10.00 -11.76 19.78
N ASN A 117 8.85 -11.24 20.22
CA ASN A 117 8.75 -10.08 21.13
C ASN A 117 7.94 -10.40 22.41
N ILE A 118 7.77 -11.68 22.74
CA ILE A 118 7.00 -12.12 23.92
C ILE A 118 7.59 -11.58 25.24
N PRO A 119 8.91 -11.62 25.50
CA PRO A 119 9.47 -11.06 26.73
C PRO A 119 9.13 -9.58 26.90
N GLU A 120 9.26 -8.78 25.84
CA GLU A 120 8.95 -7.36 25.86
C GLU A 120 7.46 -7.08 26.04
N ILE A 121 6.58 -7.94 25.50
CA ILE A 121 5.14 -7.85 25.75
C ILE A 121 4.84 -8.11 27.23
N ILE A 122 5.41 -9.15 27.83
CA ILE A 122 5.21 -9.46 29.25
C ILE A 122 5.70 -8.29 30.12
N ASP A 123 6.88 -7.73 29.83
CA ASP A 123 7.42 -6.58 30.55
C ASP A 123 6.52 -5.34 30.42
N PHE A 124 5.98 -5.08 29.23
CA PHE A 124 5.06 -3.97 28.99
C PHE A 124 3.78 -4.13 29.83
N ILE A 125 3.18 -5.31 29.83
CA ILE A 125 1.98 -5.61 30.61
C ILE A 125 2.27 -5.48 32.11
N ALA A 126 3.42 -5.94 32.59
CA ALA A 126 3.83 -5.79 33.99
C ALA A 126 3.90 -4.31 34.40
N VAL A 127 4.38 -3.42 33.52
CA VAL A 127 4.35 -1.96 33.76
C VAL A 127 2.92 -1.43 33.84
N LEU A 128 2.02 -1.87 32.95
CA LEU A 128 0.61 -1.46 32.99
C LEU A 128 -0.09 -1.90 34.29
N ILE A 129 0.17 -3.13 34.76
CA ILE A 129 -0.34 -3.62 36.05
C ILE A 129 0.22 -2.78 37.20
N LYS A 130 1.53 -2.50 37.20
CA LYS A 130 2.16 -1.68 38.24
C LYS A 130 1.59 -0.26 38.30
N LYS A 131 1.20 0.30 37.15
CA LYS A 131 0.51 1.60 37.04
C LYS A 131 -1.01 1.47 37.20
N GLU A 132 -1.50 0.28 37.54
CA GLU A 132 -2.91 -0.06 37.75
C GLU A 132 -3.82 0.15 36.53
N TYR A 133 -3.25 0.28 35.33
CA TYR A 133 -3.98 0.29 34.04
C TYR A 133 -4.36 -1.12 33.58
N ALA A 134 -3.87 -2.16 34.25
CA ALA A 134 -4.21 -3.54 33.96
C ALA A 134 -4.42 -4.36 35.24
N TYR A 135 -5.11 -5.50 35.09
CA TYR A 135 -5.33 -6.47 36.17
C TYR A 135 -5.36 -7.89 35.66
N GLU A 136 -4.93 -8.79 36.55
CA GLU A 136 -4.99 -10.22 36.33
C GLU A 136 -6.27 -10.80 36.96
N VAL A 137 -6.85 -11.78 36.26
CA VAL A 137 -8.00 -12.56 36.73
C VAL A 137 -7.97 -13.94 36.07
N ASP A 138 -7.83 -14.99 36.88
CA ASP A 138 -7.83 -16.39 36.45
C ASP A 138 -6.83 -16.68 35.30
N GLY A 139 -5.64 -16.09 35.35
CA GLY A 139 -4.56 -16.23 34.36
C GLY A 139 -4.69 -15.36 33.10
N ASP A 140 -5.80 -14.63 32.94
CA ASP A 140 -5.95 -13.60 31.91
C ASP A 140 -5.53 -12.24 32.47
N VAL A 141 -5.02 -11.35 31.62
CA VAL A 141 -4.75 -9.95 31.99
C VAL A 141 -5.55 -9.02 31.09
N TYR A 142 -6.32 -8.13 31.70
CA TYR A 142 -7.15 -7.14 31.01
C TYR A 142 -6.64 -5.71 31.26
N TYR A 143 -6.84 -4.84 30.27
CA TYR A 143 -6.63 -3.41 30.38
C TYR A 143 -7.89 -2.74 30.95
N ARG A 144 -7.73 -1.84 31.91
CA ARG A 144 -8.80 -1.00 32.48
C ARG A 144 -9.08 0.19 31.59
N THR A 145 -10.03 0.05 30.69
CA THR A 145 -10.33 1.07 29.67
C THR A 145 -10.72 2.41 30.31
N ARG A 146 -11.57 2.40 31.34
CA ARG A 146 -12.02 3.62 32.03
C ARG A 146 -10.93 4.38 32.80
N LYS A 147 -9.78 3.75 33.08
CA LYS A 147 -8.66 4.45 33.73
C LYS A 147 -7.93 5.38 32.76
N PHE A 148 -8.04 5.14 31.46
CA PHE A 148 -7.41 5.98 30.46
C PHE A 148 -8.27 7.21 30.13
N GLU A 149 -7.75 8.38 30.48
CA GLU A 149 -8.44 9.64 30.21
C GLU A 149 -8.54 9.87 28.68
N ASN A 150 -9.74 10.21 28.22
CA ASN A 150 -10.05 10.44 26.80
C ASN A 150 -9.95 9.20 25.90
N TYR A 151 -10.17 7.99 26.42
CA TYR A 151 -10.38 6.81 25.59
C TYR A 151 -11.53 7.04 24.59
N GLY A 152 -11.27 6.83 23.29
CA GLY A 152 -12.19 7.17 22.20
C GLY A 152 -11.79 8.41 21.38
N LYS A 153 -10.71 9.11 21.78
CA LYS A 153 -10.24 10.35 21.12
C LYS A 153 -9.86 10.16 19.65
N LEU A 154 -9.33 8.99 19.27
CA LEU A 154 -8.96 8.73 17.88
C LEU A 154 -10.19 8.47 17.01
N SER A 155 -11.10 7.64 17.52
CA SER A 155 -12.29 7.16 16.80
C SER A 155 -13.47 8.15 16.78
N ASP A 156 -13.45 9.18 17.63
CA ASP A 156 -14.57 10.11 17.85
C ASP A 156 -15.80 9.46 18.48
N ILE A 157 -15.61 8.36 19.21
CA ILE A 157 -16.71 7.64 19.83
C ILE A 157 -16.63 7.86 21.34
N SER A 158 -17.72 8.32 21.93
CA SER A 158 -17.79 8.49 23.39
C SER A 158 -17.75 7.14 24.10
N ILE A 159 -17.19 7.10 25.31
CA ILE A 159 -17.08 5.86 26.09
C ILE A 159 -18.46 5.24 26.38
N ASP A 160 -19.49 6.08 26.54
CA ASP A 160 -20.87 5.67 26.81
C ASP A 160 -21.49 4.97 25.58
N GLU A 161 -21.21 5.44 24.36
CA GLU A 161 -21.64 4.78 23.13
C GLU A 161 -20.98 3.41 22.95
N LEU A 162 -19.69 3.32 23.29
CA LEU A 162 -18.95 2.06 23.25
C LEU A 162 -19.53 1.04 24.22
N GLU A 163 -19.93 1.45 25.42
CA GLU A 163 -20.48 0.58 26.46
C GLU A 163 -21.79 -0.08 25.99
N VAL A 164 -22.68 0.69 25.38
CA VAL A 164 -23.93 0.18 24.78
C VAL A 164 -23.60 -0.84 23.68
N GLY A 165 -22.60 -0.58 22.85
CA GLY A 165 -22.16 -1.48 21.79
C GLY A 165 -21.54 -2.78 22.30
N ALA A 166 -20.65 -2.70 23.30
CA ALA A 166 -19.95 -3.84 23.88
C ALA A 166 -20.91 -4.77 24.64
N SER A 167 -21.87 -4.21 25.38
CA SER A 167 -22.88 -4.96 26.12
C SER A 167 -23.76 -5.84 25.22
N ASN A 168 -23.93 -5.45 23.95
CA ASN A 168 -24.75 -6.17 22.97
C ASN A 168 -24.00 -7.29 22.21
N ARG A 169 -22.67 -7.39 22.32
CA ARG A 169 -21.84 -8.24 21.44
C ARG A 169 -21.12 -9.42 22.12
N LEU A 170 -21.11 -9.51 23.44
CA LEU A 170 -20.21 -10.41 24.16
C LEU A 170 -20.89 -11.70 24.65
N ASN A 171 -20.16 -12.81 24.57
CA ASN A 171 -20.54 -14.08 25.19
C ASN A 171 -20.53 -13.93 26.72
N ALA A 172 -21.58 -14.41 27.40
CA ALA A 172 -21.77 -14.23 28.84
C ALA A 172 -20.59 -14.70 29.73
N GLN A 173 -19.77 -15.65 29.25
CA GLN A 173 -18.60 -16.14 30.00
C GLN A 173 -17.40 -15.19 29.98
N GLU A 174 -17.13 -14.48 28.88
CA GLU A 174 -15.99 -13.54 28.82
C GLU A 174 -16.27 -12.25 29.60
N ASN A 175 -17.55 -11.84 29.69
CA ASN A 175 -17.95 -10.67 30.47
C ASN A 175 -17.79 -10.87 31.98
N ASN A 176 -17.93 -12.09 32.49
CA ASN A 176 -17.89 -12.34 33.93
C ASN A 176 -16.50 -12.13 34.56
N LYS A 177 -15.43 -12.16 33.75
CA LYS A 177 -14.06 -11.91 34.22
C LYS A 177 -13.68 -10.44 34.24
N LYS A 178 -14.35 -9.60 33.46
CA LYS A 178 -13.98 -8.18 33.30
C LYS A 178 -14.60 -7.33 34.41
N GLU A 179 -13.83 -6.39 34.94
CA GLU A 179 -14.32 -5.31 35.79
C GLU A 179 -15.28 -4.37 35.02
N ASP A 180 -15.02 -4.15 33.72
CA ASP A 180 -15.86 -3.35 32.81
C ASP A 180 -16.03 -4.03 31.42
N PRO A 181 -17.22 -3.99 30.78
CA PRO A 181 -17.43 -4.56 29.45
C PRO A 181 -16.47 -4.05 28.36
N LEU A 182 -15.94 -2.82 28.52
CA LEU A 182 -15.00 -2.19 27.61
C LEU A 182 -13.56 -2.65 27.79
N ASP A 183 -13.25 -3.35 28.88
CA ASP A 183 -11.90 -3.85 29.12
C ASP A 183 -11.53 -4.88 28.06
N PHE A 184 -10.28 -4.84 27.62
CA PHE A 184 -9.78 -5.70 26.56
C PHE A 184 -8.55 -6.48 27.02
N ALA A 185 -8.38 -7.69 26.48
CA ALA A 185 -7.31 -8.58 26.89
C ALA A 185 -5.94 -8.06 26.41
N LEU A 186 -4.99 -8.02 27.35
CA LEU A 186 -3.56 -7.84 27.10
C LEU A 186 -2.84 -9.20 27.04
N TRP A 187 -3.27 -10.14 27.89
CA TRP A 187 -2.78 -11.52 27.92
C TRP A 187 -3.97 -12.46 28.09
N LYS A 188 -3.97 -13.56 27.36
CA LYS A 188 -4.99 -14.62 27.45
C LYS A 188 -4.32 -15.92 27.86
N SER A 189 -4.84 -16.54 28.91
CA SER A 189 -4.53 -17.91 29.29
C SER A 189 -4.79 -18.84 28.10
N ALA A 190 -3.87 -19.78 27.87
CA ALA A 190 -3.95 -20.71 26.75
C ALA A 190 -4.48 -22.07 27.18
N LYS A 191 -5.17 -22.76 26.27
CA LYS A 191 -5.52 -24.18 26.45
C LYS A 191 -4.29 -25.05 26.22
N ALA A 192 -4.31 -26.27 26.76
CA ALA A 192 -3.18 -27.20 26.70
C ALA A 192 -2.73 -27.57 25.27
N ASP A 193 -3.61 -27.46 24.28
CA ASP A 193 -3.36 -27.76 22.86
C ASP A 193 -3.06 -26.51 22.01
N GLU A 194 -2.96 -25.34 22.62
CA GLU A 194 -2.67 -24.07 21.94
C GLU A 194 -1.21 -23.64 22.14
N ILE A 195 -0.69 -22.88 21.17
CA ILE A 195 0.63 -22.25 21.33
C ILE A 195 0.59 -21.27 22.52
N SER A 196 1.60 -21.35 23.38
CA SER A 196 1.65 -20.57 24.61
C SER A 196 3.07 -20.33 25.09
N TRP A 197 3.21 -19.34 25.97
CA TRP A 197 4.45 -18.94 26.63
C TRP A 197 4.23 -18.81 28.12
N GLU A 198 5.26 -19.12 28.90
CA GLU A 198 5.26 -18.89 30.35
C GLU A 198 5.27 -17.39 30.64
N SER A 199 4.48 -16.98 31.64
CA SER A 199 4.39 -15.60 32.10
C SER A 199 4.16 -15.56 33.62
N PRO A 200 4.32 -14.39 34.27
CA PRO A 200 3.98 -14.22 35.68
C PRO A 200 2.52 -14.56 36.03
N TRP A 201 1.63 -14.61 35.02
CA TRP A 201 0.20 -14.90 35.16
C TRP A 201 -0.17 -16.31 34.70
N GLY A 202 0.84 -17.16 34.43
CA GLY A 202 0.67 -18.51 33.90
C GLY A 202 0.83 -18.59 32.37
N ALA A 203 0.73 -19.81 31.84
CA ALA A 203 0.89 -20.09 30.42
C ALA A 203 -0.22 -19.42 29.59
N GLY A 204 0.17 -18.64 28.60
CA GLY A 204 -0.78 -17.90 27.77
C GLY A 204 -0.15 -17.29 26.54
N ARG A 205 -0.83 -16.30 25.98
CA ARG A 205 -0.43 -15.60 24.76
C ARG A 205 -0.93 -14.15 24.77
N PRO A 206 -0.29 -13.25 24.02
CA PRO A 206 -0.71 -11.86 23.93
C PRO A 206 -2.13 -11.69 23.36
N GLY A 207 -2.81 -10.64 23.81
CA GLY A 207 -3.98 -10.10 23.12
C GLY A 207 -3.57 -9.30 21.88
N TRP A 208 -4.45 -9.22 20.88
CA TRP A 208 -4.12 -8.62 19.57
C TRP A 208 -3.57 -7.19 19.63
N HIS A 209 -3.99 -6.36 20.59
CA HIS A 209 -3.61 -4.94 20.60
C HIS A 209 -2.20 -4.67 21.16
N ILE A 210 -1.76 -5.46 22.15
CA ILE A 210 -0.51 -5.16 22.90
C ILE A 210 0.73 -5.34 22.03
N GLU A 211 0.63 -6.18 20.99
CA GLU A 211 1.74 -6.50 20.10
C GLU A 211 2.26 -5.24 19.37
N CYS A 212 1.36 -4.45 18.79
CA CYS A 212 1.72 -3.27 18.01
C CYS A 212 2.28 -2.15 18.90
N SER A 213 1.69 -1.93 20.08
CA SER A 213 2.24 -1.00 21.09
C SER A 213 3.68 -1.35 21.46
N VAL A 214 3.99 -2.63 21.66
CA VAL A 214 5.33 -3.10 22.03
C VAL A 214 6.30 -2.97 20.85
N MET A 215 5.92 -3.49 19.68
CA MET A 215 6.79 -3.49 18.51
C MET A 215 7.06 -2.07 17.98
N ALA A 216 6.05 -1.20 17.92
CA ALA A 216 6.24 0.19 17.53
C ALA A 216 7.21 0.91 18.49
N THR A 217 6.98 0.80 19.81
CA THR A 217 7.84 1.48 20.79
C THR A 217 9.28 0.92 20.83
N LYS A 218 9.44 -0.40 20.66
CA LYS A 218 10.77 -1.04 20.63
C LYS A 218 11.61 -0.61 19.42
N TYR A 219 11.00 -0.52 18.23
CA TYR A 219 11.73 -0.27 16.99
C TYR A 219 11.81 1.22 16.59
N LEU A 220 10.88 2.05 17.06
CA LEU A 220 10.78 3.46 16.65
C LEU A 220 10.85 4.45 17.83
N GLY A 221 10.65 3.99 19.06
CA GLY A 221 10.67 4.81 20.28
C GLY A 221 9.27 5.14 20.84
N ASP A 222 9.25 5.78 22.02
CA ASP A 222 8.03 6.02 22.79
C ASP A 222 6.99 6.94 22.10
N THR A 223 7.46 7.82 21.22
CA THR A 223 6.65 8.67 20.34
C THR A 223 7.16 8.53 18.91
N ILE A 224 6.26 8.29 17.97
CA ILE A 224 6.57 8.14 16.54
C ILE A 224 5.93 9.26 15.71
N ASP A 225 6.42 9.46 14.49
CA ASP A 225 5.88 10.48 13.59
C ASP A 225 4.51 10.05 13.07
N ILE A 226 4.46 8.90 12.40
CA ILE A 226 3.28 8.42 11.68
C ILE A 226 2.92 7.02 12.18
N HIS A 227 1.67 6.85 12.60
CA HIS A 227 1.05 5.54 12.79
C HIS A 227 -0.08 5.35 11.77
N ALA A 228 -0.12 4.21 11.08
CA ALA A 228 -1.06 4.01 9.99
C ALA A 228 -1.64 2.61 9.87
N GLY A 229 -2.78 2.52 9.18
CA GLY A 229 -3.46 1.26 8.90
C GLY A 229 -4.78 1.43 8.14
N GLY A 230 -5.55 0.35 8.04
CA GLY A 230 -6.92 0.40 7.50
C GLY A 230 -7.86 1.20 8.40
N GLN A 231 -8.89 1.83 7.83
CA GLN A 231 -9.89 2.59 8.60
C GLN A 231 -10.60 1.74 9.67
N ASP A 232 -10.71 0.42 9.48
CA ASP A 232 -11.23 -0.51 10.50
C ASP A 232 -10.29 -0.74 11.68
N LEU A 233 -9.01 -0.35 11.58
CA LEU A 233 -8.09 -0.39 12.70
C LEU A 233 -8.22 0.84 13.61
N THR A 234 -8.83 1.94 13.13
CA THR A 234 -9.11 3.14 13.97
C THR A 234 -9.75 2.75 15.30
N PHE A 235 -10.73 1.84 15.26
CA PHE A 235 -11.35 1.27 16.45
C PHE A 235 -11.67 -0.22 16.24
N PRO A 236 -11.37 -1.11 17.22
CA PRO A 236 -10.78 -0.78 18.53
C PRO A 236 -9.24 -0.75 18.52
N HIS A 237 -8.58 -1.18 17.44
CA HIS A 237 -7.17 -1.55 17.49
C HIS A 237 -6.23 -0.39 17.84
N HIS A 238 -6.23 0.68 17.04
CA HIS A 238 -5.37 1.84 17.25
C HIS A 238 -5.75 2.65 18.50
N GLU A 239 -7.05 2.72 18.84
CA GLU A 239 -7.50 3.32 20.11
C GLU A 239 -6.91 2.59 21.32
N ASN A 240 -6.87 1.25 21.27
CA ASN A 240 -6.23 0.43 22.31
C ASN A 240 -4.72 0.62 22.35
N GLU A 241 -4.07 0.74 21.20
CA GLU A 241 -2.62 0.99 21.14
C GLU A 241 -2.23 2.32 21.77
N ILE A 242 -3.01 3.38 21.50
CA ILE A 242 -2.88 4.68 22.15
C ILE A 242 -3.00 4.51 23.67
N ALA A 243 -4.07 3.86 24.14
CA ALA A 243 -4.32 3.70 25.57
C ALA A 243 -3.15 2.96 26.26
N GLN A 244 -2.71 1.84 25.70
CA GLN A 244 -1.58 1.05 26.20
C GLN A 244 -0.28 1.84 26.21
N SER A 245 0.07 2.46 25.08
CA SER A 245 1.35 3.14 24.87
C SER A 245 1.46 4.39 25.73
N GLU A 246 0.45 5.28 25.69
CA GLU A 246 0.47 6.50 26.48
C GLU A 246 0.38 6.20 28.00
N ALA A 247 -0.34 5.15 28.43
CA ALA A 247 -0.33 4.74 29.84
C ALA A 247 1.05 4.23 30.29
N LYS A 248 1.78 3.50 29.45
CA LYS A 248 3.15 3.04 29.76
C LYS A 248 4.16 4.18 29.74
N THR A 249 4.14 5.04 28.72
CA THR A 249 5.21 6.03 28.49
C THR A 249 4.92 7.36 29.15
N GLY A 250 3.65 7.77 29.28
CA GLY A 250 3.26 9.12 29.69
C GLY A 250 3.44 10.18 28.59
N HIS A 251 3.71 9.75 27.35
CA HIS A 251 3.91 10.61 26.18
C HIS A 251 2.88 10.29 25.10
N PRO A 252 2.52 11.24 24.21
CA PRO A 252 1.72 10.94 23.03
C PRO A 252 2.36 9.83 22.20
N PHE A 253 1.57 8.86 21.74
CA PHE A 253 2.12 7.70 21.03
C PHE A 253 2.55 8.03 19.60
N ALA A 254 1.73 8.77 18.85
CA ALA A 254 2.05 9.20 17.49
C ALA A 254 1.54 10.63 17.23
N HIS A 255 2.29 11.41 16.44
CA HIS A 255 1.87 12.76 16.03
C HIS A 255 0.81 12.74 14.93
N TYR A 256 0.93 11.84 13.95
CA TYR A 256 0.03 11.75 12.80
C TYR A 256 -0.57 10.36 12.67
N TRP A 257 -1.90 10.27 12.67
CA TRP A 257 -2.63 9.02 12.45
C TRP A 257 -3.22 8.99 11.04
N MET A 258 -2.80 8.01 10.23
CA MET A 258 -3.23 7.89 8.83
C MET A 258 -4.04 6.61 8.60
N HIS A 259 -5.25 6.75 8.05
CA HIS A 259 -6.12 5.60 7.82
C HIS A 259 -6.61 5.52 6.37
N ASN A 260 -6.36 4.40 5.68
CA ASN A 260 -6.84 4.20 4.31
C ASN A 260 -8.32 3.76 4.29
N GLY A 261 -9.03 4.18 3.25
CA GLY A 261 -10.43 3.81 3.01
C GLY A 261 -10.58 2.34 2.61
N PHE A 262 -11.81 1.84 2.71
CA PHE A 262 -12.14 0.45 2.39
C PHE A 262 -12.09 0.13 0.89
N VAL A 263 -11.87 -1.15 0.58
CA VAL A 263 -12.21 -1.71 -0.72
C VAL A 263 -13.64 -2.25 -0.67
N THR A 264 -14.47 -1.85 -1.63
CA THR A 264 -15.86 -2.30 -1.77
C THR A 264 -16.05 -3.14 -3.03
N MET A 265 -17.02 -4.05 -3.04
CA MET A 265 -17.50 -4.77 -4.21
C MET A 265 -19.03 -4.63 -4.23
N ASP A 266 -19.61 -4.12 -5.32
CA ASP A 266 -21.05 -3.80 -5.43
C ASP A 266 -21.59 -2.91 -4.30
N ASN A 267 -20.79 -1.92 -3.86
CA ASN A 267 -21.05 -1.03 -2.70
C ASN A 267 -21.07 -1.72 -1.33
N GLU A 268 -20.78 -3.02 -1.25
CA GLU A 268 -20.57 -3.71 0.02
C GLU A 268 -19.09 -3.79 0.38
N LYS A 269 -18.76 -3.71 1.67
CA LYS A 269 -17.38 -3.90 2.14
C LYS A 269 -16.92 -5.32 1.79
N MET A 270 -15.74 -5.44 1.19
CA MET A 270 -15.10 -6.73 0.96
C MET A 270 -14.73 -7.37 2.30
N SER A 271 -15.19 -8.59 2.57
CA SER A 271 -14.81 -9.33 3.78
C SER A 271 -14.89 -10.84 3.58
N LYS A 272 -14.03 -11.59 4.30
CA LYS A 272 -14.08 -13.06 4.31
C LYS A 272 -15.42 -13.59 4.80
N SER A 273 -16.05 -12.92 5.77
CA SER A 273 -17.36 -13.31 6.32
C SER A 273 -18.51 -13.22 5.32
N LEU A 274 -18.44 -12.31 4.35
CA LEU A 274 -19.45 -12.16 3.30
C LEU A 274 -19.15 -13.03 2.07
N GLY A 275 -18.00 -13.71 2.03
CA GLY A 275 -17.57 -14.53 0.89
C GLY A 275 -17.26 -13.73 -0.38
N ASN A 276 -17.29 -12.40 -0.33
CA ASN A 276 -17.16 -11.49 -1.48
C ASN A 276 -15.74 -10.94 -1.66
N PHE A 277 -14.70 -11.72 -1.32
CA PHE A 277 -13.31 -11.28 -1.36
C PHE A 277 -12.52 -11.90 -2.50
N VAL A 278 -11.54 -11.14 -2.99
CA VAL A 278 -10.62 -11.57 -4.04
C VAL A 278 -9.21 -11.64 -3.46
N LEU A 279 -8.59 -12.82 -3.54
CA LEU A 279 -7.22 -13.05 -3.11
C LEU A 279 -6.23 -12.44 -4.10
N VAL A 280 -5.22 -11.74 -3.60
CA VAL A 280 -4.13 -11.18 -4.43
C VAL A 280 -3.44 -12.29 -5.18
N HIS A 281 -3.05 -13.34 -4.46
CA HIS A 281 -2.45 -14.57 -4.98
C HIS A 281 -3.12 -15.15 -6.23
N ASP A 282 -4.45 -15.02 -6.35
CA ASP A 282 -5.20 -15.58 -7.49
C ASP A 282 -5.43 -14.58 -8.62
N ILE A 283 -5.64 -13.30 -8.30
CA ILE A 283 -5.87 -12.28 -9.33
C ILE A 283 -4.60 -11.93 -10.10
N ILE A 284 -3.42 -11.96 -9.45
CA ILE A 284 -2.13 -11.68 -10.12
C ILE A 284 -1.78 -12.72 -11.20
N LYS A 285 -2.42 -13.89 -11.18
CA LYS A 285 -2.28 -14.93 -12.22
C LYS A 285 -3.09 -14.61 -13.48
N LYS A 286 -4.03 -13.65 -13.39
CA LYS A 286 -4.99 -13.30 -14.44
C LYS A 286 -4.83 -11.86 -14.93
N VAL A 287 -4.41 -10.97 -14.04
CA VAL A 287 -4.24 -9.53 -14.29
C VAL A 287 -2.80 -9.18 -13.98
N ASP A 288 -2.17 -8.39 -14.85
CA ASP A 288 -0.84 -7.84 -14.60
C ASP A 288 -0.82 -7.11 -13.25
N PRO A 289 0.06 -7.50 -12.32
CA PRO A 289 0.18 -6.87 -11.01
C PRO A 289 0.37 -5.34 -11.05
N GLN A 290 1.02 -4.79 -12.09
CA GLN A 290 1.17 -3.33 -12.22
C GLN A 290 -0.17 -2.63 -12.45
N ILE A 291 -1.15 -3.29 -13.07
CA ILE A 291 -2.52 -2.74 -13.24
C ILE A 291 -3.22 -2.67 -11.88
N LEU A 292 -3.08 -3.72 -11.06
CA LEU A 292 -3.63 -3.74 -9.70
C LEU A 292 -2.95 -2.70 -8.81
N ARG A 293 -1.62 -2.60 -8.90
CA ARG A 293 -0.84 -1.56 -8.22
C ARG A 293 -1.32 -0.18 -8.65
N PHE A 294 -1.46 0.08 -9.95
CA PHE A 294 -1.92 1.36 -10.50
C PHE A 294 -3.31 1.72 -9.96
N PHE A 295 -4.29 0.83 -10.13
CA PHE A 295 -5.65 1.00 -9.63
C PHE A 295 -5.69 1.45 -8.16
N MET A 296 -4.89 0.81 -7.31
CA MET A 296 -4.79 1.16 -5.90
C MET A 296 -3.98 2.46 -5.70
N ALA A 297 -2.82 2.61 -6.32
CA ALA A 297 -1.92 3.75 -6.12
C ALA A 297 -2.60 5.10 -6.41
N THR A 298 -3.39 5.15 -7.47
CA THR A 298 -3.86 6.40 -8.08
C THR A 298 -5.19 6.88 -7.53
N THR A 299 -5.73 6.22 -6.51
CA THR A 299 -6.95 6.64 -5.80
C THR A 299 -6.56 7.21 -4.45
N GLN A 300 -7.07 8.40 -4.10
CA GLN A 300 -6.79 9.04 -2.81
C GLN A 300 -6.98 8.03 -1.65
N TYR A 301 -5.93 7.80 -0.86
CA TYR A 301 -5.80 6.68 0.06
C TYR A 301 -6.96 6.59 1.07
N ARG A 302 -7.46 7.73 1.54
CA ARG A 302 -8.58 7.83 2.49
C ARG A 302 -9.95 7.54 1.90
N ARG A 303 -10.09 7.59 0.57
CA ARG A 303 -11.38 7.33 -0.08
C ARG A 303 -11.60 5.84 -0.24
N PRO A 304 -12.86 5.37 -0.09
CA PRO A 304 -13.22 4.03 -0.51
C PRO A 304 -12.92 3.84 -2.00
N ILE A 305 -12.49 2.64 -2.37
CA ILE A 305 -12.26 2.25 -3.75
C ILE A 305 -13.15 1.06 -4.09
N SER A 306 -13.86 1.14 -5.21
CA SER A 306 -14.73 0.06 -5.66
C SER A 306 -13.94 -0.86 -6.59
N TYR A 307 -13.91 -2.15 -6.26
CA TYR A 307 -13.33 -3.19 -7.09
C TYR A 307 -14.43 -3.81 -7.97
N SER A 308 -14.21 -3.76 -9.28
CA SER A 308 -14.97 -4.47 -10.31
C SER A 308 -14.09 -4.72 -11.54
N GLU A 309 -14.50 -5.67 -12.39
CA GLU A 309 -13.83 -5.91 -13.67
C GLU A 309 -13.72 -4.62 -14.51
N THR A 310 -14.79 -3.81 -14.55
CA THR A 310 -14.79 -2.50 -15.22
C THR A 310 -13.68 -1.59 -14.71
N THR A 311 -13.52 -1.46 -13.38
CA THR A 311 -12.49 -0.57 -12.81
C THR A 311 -11.07 -1.07 -13.07
N ILE A 312 -10.88 -2.39 -13.19
CA ILE A 312 -9.59 -2.97 -13.55
C ILE A 312 -9.27 -2.71 -15.03
N GLU A 313 -10.25 -2.84 -15.93
CA GLU A 313 -10.06 -2.52 -17.35
C GLU A 313 -9.86 -1.02 -17.59
N GLU A 314 -10.51 -0.15 -16.82
CA GLU A 314 -10.22 1.28 -16.83
C GLU A 314 -8.77 1.57 -16.38
N ALA A 315 -8.31 0.92 -15.32
CA ALA A 315 -6.93 1.03 -14.85
C ALA A 315 -5.94 0.54 -15.92
N ARG A 316 -6.23 -0.60 -16.58
CA ARG A 316 -5.43 -1.13 -17.70
C ARG A 316 -5.33 -0.13 -18.84
N ALA A 317 -6.47 0.41 -19.29
CA ALA A 317 -6.51 1.36 -20.40
C ALA A 317 -5.73 2.64 -20.07
N ASN A 318 -5.81 3.11 -18.82
CA ASN A 318 -5.10 4.30 -18.38
C ASN A 318 -3.59 4.07 -18.24
N LEU A 319 -3.16 2.96 -17.65
CA LEU A 319 -1.75 2.58 -17.58
C LEU A 319 -1.15 2.40 -18.98
N THR A 320 -1.90 1.79 -19.90
CA THR A 320 -1.48 1.62 -21.30
C THR A 320 -1.22 2.97 -21.98
N LYS A 321 -2.07 3.98 -21.76
CA LYS A 321 -1.86 5.33 -22.32
C LYS A 321 -0.56 5.97 -21.83
N LEU A 322 -0.26 5.81 -20.54
CA LEU A 322 0.98 6.31 -19.95
C LEU A 322 2.20 5.60 -20.54
N LYS A 323 2.12 4.27 -20.67
CA LYS A 323 3.18 3.48 -21.33
C LYS A 323 3.38 3.90 -22.79
N MET A 324 2.30 4.12 -23.54
CA MET A 324 2.40 4.56 -24.94
C MET A 324 3.11 5.90 -25.09
N ALA A 325 2.86 6.86 -24.17
CA ALA A 325 3.57 8.14 -24.18
C ALA A 325 5.08 7.97 -23.93
N PHE A 326 5.43 7.10 -22.97
CA PHE A 326 6.81 6.71 -22.69
C PHE A 326 7.46 6.08 -23.93
N ASP A 327 6.85 5.05 -24.51
CA ASP A 327 7.36 4.33 -25.68
C ASP A 327 7.54 5.26 -26.89
N ASN A 328 6.61 6.20 -27.12
CA ASN A 328 6.69 7.17 -28.20
C ASN A 328 7.89 8.11 -28.06
N VAL A 329 8.15 8.63 -26.86
CA VAL A 329 9.29 9.51 -26.58
C VAL A 329 10.60 8.73 -26.70
N THR A 330 10.65 7.51 -26.15
CA THR A 330 11.82 6.62 -26.28
C THR A 330 12.13 6.31 -27.74
N TYR A 331 11.12 6.00 -28.56
CA TYR A 331 11.30 5.73 -29.99
C TYR A 331 11.93 6.93 -30.73
N ARG A 332 11.51 8.15 -30.38
CA ARG A 332 12.03 9.39 -30.99
C ARG A 332 13.47 9.73 -30.63
N LEU A 333 14.09 9.04 -29.66
CA LEU A 333 15.52 9.20 -29.40
C LEU A 333 16.39 8.77 -30.59
N LYS A 334 15.87 7.88 -31.46
CA LYS A 334 16.59 7.35 -32.64
C LYS A 334 16.85 8.42 -33.72
N ASP A 335 15.95 9.40 -33.87
CA ASP A 335 15.98 10.42 -34.93
C ASP A 335 16.08 11.85 -34.38
N ALA A 336 16.37 12.01 -33.08
CA ALA A 336 16.49 13.31 -32.43
C ALA A 336 17.76 14.06 -32.83
N VAL A 337 17.65 15.39 -32.97
CA VAL A 337 18.81 16.28 -33.06
C VAL A 337 19.40 16.53 -31.68
N ALA A 338 20.68 16.92 -31.59
CA ALA A 338 21.33 17.10 -30.29
C ALA A 338 20.66 18.18 -29.42
N THR A 339 20.24 19.29 -30.02
CA THR A 339 19.60 20.44 -29.37
C THR A 339 18.59 21.10 -30.31
N GLY A 340 17.50 21.63 -29.76
CA GLY A 340 16.47 22.40 -30.46
C GLY A 340 16.46 23.88 -30.07
N GLU A 341 15.76 24.71 -30.86
CA GLU A 341 15.63 26.15 -30.60
C GLU A 341 14.72 26.46 -29.39
N ASP A 342 13.80 25.55 -29.06
CA ASP A 342 12.81 25.72 -27.98
C ASP A 342 13.06 24.82 -26.76
N ASP A 343 14.26 24.25 -26.63
CA ASP A 343 14.60 23.31 -25.55
C ASP A 343 14.31 23.89 -24.16
N GLN A 344 14.63 25.18 -23.94
CA GLN A 344 14.37 25.85 -22.67
C GLN A 344 12.87 25.93 -22.35
N GLU A 345 12.02 26.19 -23.35
CA GLU A 345 10.56 26.23 -23.15
C GLU A 345 10.03 24.84 -22.74
N GLN A 346 10.56 23.77 -23.33
CA GLN A 346 10.18 22.41 -22.98
C GLN A 346 10.66 22.04 -21.57
N PHE A 347 11.89 22.42 -21.18
CA PHE A 347 12.38 22.21 -19.82
C PHE A 347 11.54 22.97 -18.79
N ASP A 348 11.19 24.23 -19.06
CA ASP A 348 10.36 25.03 -18.16
C ASP A 348 8.95 24.43 -18.00
N GLN A 349 8.35 23.94 -19.09
CA GLN A 349 7.07 23.25 -19.04
C GLN A 349 7.11 21.99 -18.18
N PHE A 350 8.15 21.16 -18.32
CA PHE A 350 8.29 19.91 -17.57
C PHE A 350 8.59 20.14 -16.09
N ASN A 351 9.42 21.15 -15.79
CA ASN A 351 9.60 21.62 -14.42
C ASN A 351 8.28 22.08 -13.79
N GLN A 352 7.42 22.78 -14.55
CA GLN A 352 6.11 23.19 -14.05
C GLN A 352 5.20 21.99 -13.72
N PHE A 353 5.24 20.91 -14.52
CA PHE A 353 4.54 19.67 -14.17
C PHE A 353 5.07 19.06 -12.89
N LYS A 354 6.40 18.99 -12.70
CA LYS A 354 7.00 18.50 -11.46
C LYS A 354 6.56 19.31 -10.24
N GLU A 355 6.53 20.64 -10.34
CA GLU A 355 6.04 21.52 -9.27
C GLU A 355 4.56 21.30 -8.96
N ASN A 356 3.73 21.15 -9.99
CA ASN A 356 2.30 20.86 -9.83
C ASN A 356 2.09 19.50 -9.18
N PHE A 357 2.85 18.48 -9.57
CA PHE A 357 2.80 17.17 -8.95
C PHE A 357 3.14 17.24 -7.46
N ILE A 358 4.24 17.92 -7.09
CA ILE A 358 4.64 18.13 -5.70
C ILE A 358 3.54 18.86 -4.93
N LYS A 359 2.92 19.89 -5.52
CA LYS A 359 1.83 20.63 -4.89
C LYS A 359 0.63 19.74 -4.56
N GLU A 360 0.22 18.87 -5.50
CA GLU A 360 -0.91 17.97 -5.29
C GLU A 360 -0.58 16.89 -4.26
N MET A 361 0.60 16.27 -4.35
CA MET A 361 1.04 15.25 -3.39
C MET A 361 1.33 15.83 -1.99
N ASP A 362 1.75 17.10 -1.89
CA ASP A 362 1.88 17.83 -0.62
C ASP A 362 0.54 18.05 0.07
N ASP A 363 -0.58 18.00 -0.66
CA ASP A 363 -1.92 18.14 -0.10
C ASP A 363 -2.48 16.78 0.35
N ASP A 364 -1.85 16.17 1.35
CA ASP A 364 -2.27 14.89 1.93
C ASP A 364 -2.19 13.73 0.93
N PHE A 365 -1.02 13.59 0.28
CA PHE A 365 -0.68 12.52 -0.65
C PHE A 365 -1.78 12.31 -1.70
N ASN A 366 -2.27 13.41 -2.29
CA ASN A 366 -3.44 13.37 -3.19
C ASN A 366 -3.09 12.71 -4.52
N SER A 367 -3.03 11.37 -4.49
CA SER A 367 -2.63 10.52 -5.60
C SER A 367 -3.52 10.67 -6.83
N ALA A 368 -4.82 10.95 -6.64
CA ALA A 368 -5.77 11.17 -7.73
C ALA A 368 -5.47 12.45 -8.53
N ASN A 369 -5.05 13.51 -7.84
CA ASN A 369 -4.62 14.74 -8.50
C ASN A 369 -3.18 14.61 -9.02
N GLY A 370 -2.28 13.95 -8.26
CA GLY A 370 -0.91 13.67 -8.69
C GLY A 370 -0.86 12.90 -10.01
N ILE A 371 -1.66 11.83 -10.16
CA ILE A 371 -1.72 11.08 -11.43
C ILE A 371 -2.31 11.93 -12.56
N THR A 372 -3.19 12.89 -12.26
CA THR A 372 -3.75 13.80 -13.27
C THR A 372 -2.64 14.63 -13.92
N VAL A 373 -1.69 15.12 -13.13
CA VAL A 373 -0.50 15.82 -13.64
C VAL A 373 0.35 14.91 -14.53
N ILE A 374 0.51 13.63 -14.16
CA ILE A 374 1.24 12.65 -14.98
C ILE A 374 0.53 12.39 -16.32
N TYR A 375 -0.81 12.38 -16.38
CA TYR A 375 -1.52 12.31 -17.66
C TYR A 375 -1.29 13.56 -18.53
N GLU A 376 -1.20 14.75 -17.92
CA GLU A 376 -0.88 15.98 -18.64
C GLU A 376 0.56 15.95 -19.19
N MET A 377 1.51 15.44 -18.42
CA MET A 377 2.88 15.17 -18.88
C MET A 377 2.87 14.21 -20.06
N ALA A 378 2.19 13.06 -19.95
CA ALA A 378 2.08 12.07 -21.02
C ALA A 378 1.48 12.66 -22.31
N LYS A 379 0.52 13.59 -22.19
CA LYS A 379 -0.03 14.32 -23.33
C LYS A 379 1.01 15.25 -23.96
N ALA A 380 1.76 16.01 -23.16
CA ALA A 380 2.82 16.89 -23.65
C ALA A 380 3.96 16.10 -24.33
N MET A 381 4.35 14.96 -23.74
CA MET A 381 5.29 13.99 -24.31
C MET A 381 4.86 13.54 -25.70
N ASN A 382 3.60 13.11 -25.87
CA ASN A 382 3.08 12.68 -27.17
C ASN A 382 3.13 13.82 -28.20
N ILE A 383 2.65 15.02 -27.84
CA ILE A 383 2.66 16.20 -28.73
C ILE A 383 4.08 16.53 -29.19
N TYR A 384 5.06 16.52 -28.27
CA TYR A 384 6.45 16.78 -28.61
C TYR A 384 7.00 15.68 -29.53
N SER A 385 6.68 14.42 -29.25
CA SER A 385 7.12 13.25 -30.03
C SER A 385 6.54 13.17 -31.45
N GLU A 386 5.56 14.02 -31.80
CA GLU A 386 4.97 14.10 -33.14
C GLU A 386 5.61 15.20 -34.01
N ARG A 387 6.44 16.07 -33.43
CA ARG A 387 7.11 17.16 -34.16
C ARG A 387 8.09 16.63 -35.20
N SER A 388 8.29 17.41 -36.26
CA SER A 388 9.24 17.09 -37.33
C SER A 388 10.68 17.04 -36.83
N ILE A 389 11.04 17.92 -35.90
CA ILE A 389 12.35 17.97 -35.24
C ILE A 389 12.10 17.91 -33.74
N VAL A 390 12.86 17.06 -33.06
CA VAL A 390 12.84 16.88 -31.60
C VAL A 390 14.27 16.89 -31.08
N SER A 391 14.46 17.44 -29.89
CA SER A 391 15.76 17.52 -29.24
C SER A 391 15.98 16.33 -28.32
N LYS A 392 17.16 15.72 -28.43
CA LYS A 392 17.56 14.58 -27.61
C LYS A 392 17.59 14.94 -26.13
N SER A 393 18.17 16.10 -25.78
CA SER A 393 18.27 16.57 -24.39
C SER A 393 16.88 16.75 -23.75
N VAL A 394 15.90 17.21 -24.53
CA VAL A 394 14.52 17.34 -24.08
C VAL A 394 13.87 15.98 -23.88
N LEU A 395 13.96 15.06 -24.84
CA LEU A 395 13.37 13.73 -24.72
C LEU A 395 13.93 12.96 -23.51
N GLU A 396 15.25 13.01 -23.29
CA GLU A 396 15.89 12.39 -22.13
C GLU A 396 15.36 12.99 -20.82
N ALA A 397 15.29 14.32 -20.71
CA ALA A 397 14.73 14.98 -19.54
C ALA A 397 13.24 14.65 -19.31
N MET A 398 12.43 14.56 -20.38
CA MET A 398 11.03 14.15 -20.30
C MET A 398 10.89 12.73 -19.74
N LEU A 399 11.70 11.79 -20.23
CA LEU A 399 11.69 10.39 -19.77
C LEU A 399 12.13 10.28 -18.32
N ASP A 400 13.21 10.96 -17.94
CA ASP A 400 13.75 10.94 -16.58
C ASP A 400 12.73 11.46 -15.57
N GLN A 401 12.15 12.64 -15.84
CA GLN A 401 11.15 13.23 -14.95
C GLN A 401 9.85 12.41 -14.91
N PHE A 402 9.39 11.90 -16.05
CA PHE A 402 8.18 11.08 -16.09
C PHE A 402 8.35 9.77 -15.29
N GLN A 403 9.49 9.10 -15.45
CA GLN A 403 9.82 7.90 -14.69
C GLN A 403 10.00 8.19 -13.20
N GLU A 404 10.70 9.28 -12.84
CA GLU A 404 10.89 9.73 -11.46
C GLU A 404 9.55 9.86 -10.74
N LEU A 405 8.58 10.55 -11.35
CA LEU A 405 7.28 10.82 -10.73
C LEU A 405 6.35 9.60 -10.74
N ILE A 406 6.31 8.81 -11.82
CA ILE A 406 5.41 7.65 -11.87
C ILE A 406 5.88 6.50 -10.96
N ARG A 407 7.20 6.40 -10.70
CA ARG A 407 7.77 5.42 -9.76
C ARG A 407 7.27 5.61 -8.33
N ILE A 408 6.82 6.80 -7.95
CA ILE A 408 6.20 7.06 -6.64
C ILE A 408 4.92 6.22 -6.46
N PHE A 409 4.22 5.90 -7.56
CA PHE A 409 3.06 5.01 -7.58
C PHE A 409 3.44 3.52 -7.70
N GLY A 410 4.73 3.18 -7.60
CA GLY A 410 5.23 1.81 -7.77
C GLY A 410 5.13 1.28 -9.20
N ILE A 411 5.04 2.17 -10.19
CA ILE A 411 4.96 1.80 -11.62
C ILE A 411 6.33 1.97 -12.25
N VAL A 412 6.74 0.96 -13.03
CA VAL A 412 7.99 0.99 -13.77
C VAL A 412 7.69 0.63 -15.22
N PHE A 413 8.06 1.54 -16.12
CA PHE A 413 8.09 1.25 -17.54
C PHE A 413 9.50 0.83 -17.90
N GLU A 414 9.64 -0.39 -18.40
CA GLU A 414 10.88 -0.87 -18.99
C GLU A 414 10.89 -0.52 -20.47
N GLU A 415 12.07 -0.20 -21.01
CA GLU A 415 12.27 -0.31 -22.44
C GLU A 415 12.01 -1.75 -22.81
N THR A 416 10.96 -2.00 -23.59
CA THR A 416 10.84 -3.24 -24.34
C THR A 416 12.05 -3.29 -25.26
N ALA A 417 13.11 -3.97 -24.80
CA ALA A 417 14.30 -4.21 -25.58
C ALA A 417 13.89 -4.72 -26.96
N LEU A 418 14.66 -4.33 -27.97
CA LEU A 418 14.63 -4.76 -29.37
C LEU A 418 14.75 -6.29 -29.54
N LEU A 419 13.83 -7.06 -28.94
CA LEU A 419 13.79 -8.51 -28.98
C LEU A 419 13.09 -9.05 -30.23
N ASP A 420 12.73 -8.18 -31.16
CA ASP A 420 11.96 -8.55 -32.33
C ASP A 420 12.57 -7.99 -33.62
N GLU A 421 13.84 -8.29 -33.90
CA GLU A 421 14.40 -8.13 -35.26
C GLU A 421 13.44 -8.72 -36.32
N THR A 422 12.75 -9.82 -35.97
CA THR A 422 11.70 -10.45 -36.79
C THR A 422 10.50 -9.53 -37.04
N VAL A 423 10.05 -8.76 -36.04
CA VAL A 423 8.93 -7.83 -36.19
C VAL A 423 9.36 -6.61 -36.99
N GLU A 424 10.58 -6.09 -36.74
CA GLU A 424 11.13 -5.01 -37.55
C GLU A 424 11.28 -5.44 -39.02
N GLN A 425 11.75 -6.67 -39.30
CA GLN A 425 11.81 -7.24 -40.65
C GLN A 425 10.43 -7.38 -41.29
N LEU A 426 9.43 -7.87 -40.56
CA LEU A 426 8.06 -7.96 -41.06
C LEU A 426 7.48 -6.56 -41.35
N ILE A 427 7.78 -5.56 -40.53
CA ILE A 427 7.34 -4.17 -40.77
C ILE A 427 8.04 -3.56 -41.98
N GLU A 428 9.34 -3.80 -42.16
CA GLU A 428 10.06 -3.39 -43.37
C GLU A 428 9.48 -4.05 -44.61
N GLU A 429 9.22 -5.35 -44.56
CA GLU A 429 8.59 -6.10 -45.66
C GLU A 429 7.20 -5.54 -45.98
N ARG A 430 6.39 -5.25 -44.96
CA ARG A 430 5.07 -4.63 -45.11
C ARG A 430 5.19 -3.24 -45.75
N ASN A 431 6.14 -2.41 -45.31
CA ASN A 431 6.35 -1.08 -45.86
C ASN A 431 6.78 -1.15 -47.33
N ALA A 432 7.64 -2.11 -47.69
CA ALA A 432 8.02 -2.38 -49.07
C ALA A 432 6.83 -2.85 -49.91
N ALA A 433 6.00 -3.75 -49.38
CA ALA A 433 4.76 -4.21 -50.04
C ALA A 433 3.80 -3.05 -50.31
N ARG A 434 3.58 -2.15 -49.34
CA ARG A 434 2.75 -0.95 -49.52
C ARG A 434 3.33 0.00 -50.58
N ALA A 435 4.64 0.22 -50.58
CA ALA A 435 5.31 1.04 -51.59
C ALA A 435 5.17 0.44 -53.00
N ALA A 436 5.22 -0.89 -53.10
CA ALA A 436 4.99 -1.65 -54.33
C ALA A 436 3.50 -1.79 -54.72
N LYS A 437 2.57 -1.27 -53.90
CA LYS A 437 1.10 -1.44 -54.03
C LYS A 437 0.61 -2.89 -53.94
N ASP A 438 1.39 -3.76 -53.30
CA ASP A 438 0.98 -5.12 -52.91
C ASP A 438 0.22 -5.06 -51.58
N PHE A 439 -1.05 -4.66 -51.67
CA PHE A 439 -1.91 -4.53 -50.49
C PHE A 439 -2.25 -5.88 -49.86
N GLN A 440 -2.25 -6.96 -50.64
CA GLN A 440 -2.52 -8.30 -50.13
C GLN A 440 -1.40 -8.73 -49.18
N ARG A 441 -0.13 -8.64 -49.61
CA ARG A 441 1.01 -8.97 -48.74
C ARG A 441 1.09 -8.05 -47.52
N SER A 442 0.77 -6.76 -47.68
CA SER A 442 0.71 -5.82 -46.56
C SER A 442 -0.34 -6.19 -45.51
N ASP A 443 -1.52 -6.66 -45.93
CA ASP A 443 -2.59 -7.07 -45.02
C ASP A 443 -2.26 -8.41 -44.35
N GLU A 444 -1.69 -9.37 -45.08
CA GLU A 444 -1.21 -10.65 -44.52
C GLU A 444 -0.21 -10.43 -43.38
N ILE A 445 0.78 -9.54 -43.58
CA ILE A 445 1.77 -9.24 -42.56
C ILE A 445 1.14 -8.50 -41.37
N ARG A 446 0.19 -7.58 -41.61
CA ARG A 446 -0.53 -6.90 -40.52
C ARG A 446 -1.30 -7.91 -39.67
N ASP A 447 -1.98 -8.86 -40.30
CA ASP A 447 -2.80 -9.84 -39.60
C ASP A 447 -1.92 -10.87 -38.87
N GLN A 448 -0.79 -11.29 -39.45
CA GLN A 448 0.23 -12.10 -38.75
C GLN A 448 0.74 -11.40 -37.49
N LEU A 449 1.15 -10.13 -37.62
CA LEU A 449 1.62 -9.35 -36.48
C LEU A 449 0.52 -9.21 -35.44
N LYS A 450 -0.74 -9.00 -35.85
CA LYS A 450 -1.88 -8.94 -34.93
C LYS A 450 -2.12 -10.25 -34.18
N GLU A 451 -1.94 -11.41 -34.82
CA GLU A 451 -2.01 -12.73 -34.17
C GLU A 451 -0.88 -12.95 -33.15
N GLU A 452 0.31 -12.42 -33.43
CA GLU A 452 1.44 -12.37 -32.48
C GLU A 452 1.25 -11.33 -31.37
N GLY A 453 0.05 -10.74 -31.30
CA GLY A 453 -0.31 -9.71 -30.34
C GLY A 453 0.42 -8.41 -30.63
N ILE A 454 0.66 -8.04 -31.89
CA ILE A 454 1.33 -6.80 -32.30
C ILE A 454 0.37 -5.95 -33.13
N ILE A 455 0.11 -4.74 -32.65
CA ILE A 455 -0.75 -3.75 -33.30
C ILE A 455 0.14 -2.74 -34.00
N LEU A 456 -0.10 -2.52 -35.30
CA LEU A 456 0.57 -1.52 -36.11
C LEU A 456 -0.20 -0.20 -36.13
N ASP A 457 0.52 0.91 -35.97
CA ASP A 457 0.03 2.28 -36.12
C ASP A 457 0.82 3.00 -37.22
N ASP A 458 0.16 3.30 -38.34
CA ASP A 458 0.79 4.05 -39.43
C ASP A 458 0.77 5.56 -39.11
N THR A 459 1.95 6.17 -38.93
CA THR A 459 2.10 7.61 -38.66
C THR A 459 2.80 8.33 -39.83
N PRO A 460 2.72 9.68 -39.95
CA PRO A 460 3.49 10.43 -40.94
C PRO A 460 5.01 10.21 -40.87
N GLN A 461 5.52 9.77 -39.71
CA GLN A 461 6.93 9.49 -39.45
C GLN A 461 7.31 8.02 -39.69
N GLY A 462 6.36 7.17 -40.12
CA GLY A 462 6.56 5.74 -40.38
C GLY A 462 5.58 4.83 -39.63
N THR A 463 5.65 3.53 -39.92
CA THR A 463 4.88 2.49 -39.23
C THR A 463 5.47 2.26 -37.84
N ARG A 464 4.68 2.51 -36.79
CA ARG A 464 5.00 2.15 -35.40
C ARG A 464 4.27 0.86 -35.04
N TRP A 465 4.70 0.20 -33.98
CA TRP A 465 4.04 -1.01 -33.48
C TRP A 465 4.06 -1.08 -31.97
N ARG A 466 3.10 -1.81 -31.39
CA ARG A 466 3.00 -2.09 -29.96
C ARG A 466 2.48 -3.51 -29.75
N ARG A 467 2.83 -4.17 -28.64
CA ARG A 467 2.14 -5.42 -28.28
C ARG A 467 0.74 -5.11 -27.73
N GLY A 468 -0.29 -5.72 -28.30
CA GLY A 468 -1.61 -5.86 -27.69
C GLY A 468 -1.49 -6.78 -26.48
N GLN A 469 -1.96 -6.29 -25.32
CA GLN A 469 -2.10 -7.11 -24.11
C GLN A 469 -3.30 -8.04 -24.21
#